data_AF-A0A822BBW9-F1
#
_entry.id   AF-A0A822BBW9-F1
#
_cell.length_a   1.000
_cell.length_b   1.000
_cell.length_c   1.000
_cell.angle_alpha   90.00
_cell.angle_beta   90.00
_cell.angle_gamma   90.00
#
_symmetry.space_group_name_H-M   'P 1'
#
loop_
_entity.id
_entity.type
_entity.pdbx_description
1 polymer ?
#
loop_
_entity_poly.entity_id
_entity_poly.type
_entity_poly.pdbx_seq_one_letter_code
_entity_poly.pdbx_strand_id
1 'polypeptide(L)'
;MTRAEVLALMEKYPEASDFILSYTYMLDDDLFNVPRNYMTQEITDECVFFNHSCDPNCGFASDDEFSVMAIRDIDVGEELTYHYGCLDSEATLPIDFICKCGAKNCVGKLNYDFWRDPEWQKKYEQYSGDYIKQKIRKLREEQAQQS
;
A
#
# COMPACT_ATOMS: atom_id res chain seq x y z
N MET A 1 -14.05 -5.83 -1.01
CA MET A 1 -14.67 -5.95 -2.35
C MET A 1 -13.65 -6.57 -3.28
N THR A 2 -14.08 -7.38 -4.27
CA THR A 2 -13.18 -7.88 -5.32
C THR A 2 -12.83 -6.78 -6.31
N ARG A 3 -11.80 -6.98 -7.14
CA ARG A 3 -11.44 -6.02 -8.18
C ARG A 3 -12.62 -5.69 -9.08
N ALA A 4 -13.34 -6.72 -9.53
CA ALA A 4 -14.50 -6.55 -10.40
C ALA A 4 -15.60 -5.72 -9.73
N GLU A 5 -15.85 -5.95 -8.44
CA GLU A 5 -16.81 -5.16 -7.66
C GLU A 5 -16.38 -3.70 -7.51
N VAL A 6 -15.09 -3.43 -7.27
CA VAL A 6 -14.59 -2.05 -7.16
C VAL A 6 -14.70 -1.31 -8.49
N LEU A 7 -14.32 -1.96 -9.60
CA LEU A 7 -14.44 -1.35 -10.93
C LEU A 7 -15.90 -1.07 -11.31
N ALA A 8 -16.82 -2.00 -11.01
CA ALA A 8 -18.25 -1.79 -11.21
C ALA A 8 -18.81 -0.65 -10.33
N LEU A 9 -18.27 -0.49 -9.11
CA LEU A 9 -18.62 0.62 -8.23
C LEU A 9 -18.18 1.97 -8.81
N MET A 10 -16.95 2.05 -9.33
CA MET A 10 -16.41 3.25 -9.97
C MET A 10 -17.17 3.61 -11.24
N GLU A 11 -17.54 2.62 -12.06
CA GLU A 11 -18.39 2.85 -13.25
C GLU A 11 -19.78 3.38 -12.86
N LYS A 12 -20.35 2.85 -11.77
CA LYS A 12 -21.65 3.28 -11.26
C LYS A 12 -21.64 4.69 -10.67
N TYR A 13 -20.55 5.09 -10.02
CA TYR A 13 -20.38 6.38 -9.35
C TYR A 13 -19.09 7.07 -9.82
N PRO A 14 -19.07 7.59 -11.05
CA PRO A 14 -17.88 8.21 -11.63
C PRO A 14 -17.38 9.41 -10.80
N GLU A 15 -18.28 10.15 -10.15
CA GLU A 15 -17.96 11.26 -9.26
C GLU A 15 -17.18 10.86 -8.00
N ALA A 16 -17.26 9.59 -7.59
CA ALA A 16 -16.56 9.04 -6.43
C ALA A 16 -15.29 8.26 -6.81
N SER A 17 -15.00 8.10 -8.11
CA SER A 17 -13.93 7.23 -8.59
C SER A 17 -12.55 7.64 -8.07
N ASP A 18 -12.24 8.93 -8.08
CA ASP A 18 -10.94 9.44 -7.58
C ASP A 18 -10.80 9.19 -6.07
N PHE A 19 -11.87 9.38 -5.31
CA PHE A 19 -11.90 9.12 -3.87
C PHE A 19 -11.73 7.62 -3.57
N ILE A 20 -12.45 6.77 -4.30
CA ILE A 20 -12.32 5.31 -4.19
C ILE A 20 -10.89 4.89 -4.49
N LEU A 21 -10.31 5.37 -5.60
CA LEU A 21 -8.97 4.98 -6.03
C LEU A 21 -7.88 5.47 -5.06
N SER A 22 -8.06 6.64 -4.46
CA SER A 22 -7.08 7.25 -3.55
C SER A 22 -7.03 6.58 -2.17
N TYR A 23 -8.16 6.02 -1.71
CA TYR A 23 -8.30 5.51 -0.34
C TYR A 23 -8.62 4.02 -0.26
N THR A 24 -8.50 3.31 -1.38
CA THR A 24 -8.58 1.84 -1.42
C THR A 24 -7.19 1.24 -1.29
N TYR A 25 -7.07 0.18 -0.49
CA TYR A 25 -5.85 -0.61 -0.37
C TYR A 25 -6.16 -2.11 -0.39
N MET A 26 -5.15 -2.91 -0.70
CA MET A 26 -5.28 -4.36 -0.82
C MET A 26 -5.28 -5.07 0.53
N LEU A 27 -6.05 -6.16 0.62
CA LEU A 27 -6.05 -7.15 1.69
C LEU A 27 -5.68 -8.56 1.15
N ASP A 28 -5.87 -8.79 -0.15
CA ASP A 28 -5.40 -9.96 -0.90
C ASP A 28 -5.33 -9.61 -2.41
N ASP A 29 -4.87 -10.52 -3.25
CA ASP A 29 -4.75 -10.36 -4.71
C ASP A 29 -6.07 -9.94 -5.39
N ASP A 30 -7.22 -10.33 -4.83
CA ASP A 30 -8.55 -9.95 -5.30
C ASP A 30 -9.49 -9.52 -4.15
N LEU A 31 -8.92 -8.92 -3.10
CA LEU A 31 -9.69 -8.38 -1.98
C LEU A 31 -9.18 -7.00 -1.59
N PHE A 32 -10.09 -6.03 -1.58
CA PHE A 32 -9.80 -4.62 -1.35
C PHE A 32 -10.65 -4.07 -0.21
N ASN A 33 -10.03 -3.24 0.65
CA ASN A 33 -10.74 -2.37 1.57
C ASN A 33 -11.15 -1.08 0.85
N VAL A 34 -12.44 -0.77 0.82
CA VAL A 34 -13.00 0.38 0.09
C VAL A 34 -13.59 1.37 1.09
N PRO A 35 -13.34 2.68 0.94
CA PRO A 35 -13.78 3.69 1.90
C PRO A 35 -15.32 3.80 1.94
N ARG A 36 -15.97 3.45 3.06
CA ARG A 36 -17.45 3.33 3.16
C ARG A 36 -18.24 4.61 2.88
N ASN A 37 -17.57 5.74 3.03
CA ASN A 37 -18.02 7.12 2.82
C ASN A 37 -17.80 7.60 1.37
N TYR A 38 -17.48 6.74 0.40
CA TYR A 38 -17.25 7.15 -0.99
C TYR A 38 -18.38 8.00 -1.61
N MET A 39 -19.62 7.86 -1.12
CA MET A 39 -20.74 8.69 -1.58
C MET A 39 -20.70 10.14 -1.07
N THR A 40 -20.24 10.36 0.18
CA THR A 40 -20.15 11.71 0.77
C THR A 40 -18.76 12.32 0.56
N GLN A 41 -17.74 11.48 0.35
CA GLN A 41 -16.32 11.84 0.24
C GLN A 41 -15.79 12.61 1.47
N GLU A 42 -16.50 12.51 2.60
CA GLU A 42 -16.11 13.14 3.86
C GLU A 42 -14.95 12.38 4.48
N ILE A 43 -13.82 13.01 4.75
CA ILE A 43 -12.71 12.33 5.43
C ILE A 43 -13.05 12.14 6.92
N THR A 44 -13.21 10.89 7.34
CA THR A 44 -13.59 10.53 8.72
C THR A 44 -12.43 9.99 9.55
N ASP A 45 -11.27 9.77 8.95
CA ASP A 45 -10.09 9.18 9.57
C ASP A 45 -8.84 9.91 9.05
N GLU A 46 -8.01 10.42 9.95
CA GLU A 46 -6.78 11.13 9.59
C GLU A 46 -5.72 10.19 9.00
N CYS A 47 -5.82 8.89 9.24
CA CYS A 47 -4.90 7.88 8.69
C CYS A 47 -4.89 7.87 7.16
N VAL A 48 -5.93 8.41 6.50
CA VAL A 48 -6.00 8.47 5.03
C VAL A 48 -5.04 9.49 4.41
N PHE A 49 -4.42 10.35 5.22
CA PHE A 49 -3.49 11.38 4.73
C PHE A 49 -2.04 10.91 4.59
N PHE A 50 -1.74 9.66 4.91
CA PHE A 50 -0.39 9.12 4.76
C PHE A 50 -0.01 9.03 3.29
N ASN A 51 1.00 9.82 2.89
CA ASN A 51 1.54 9.77 1.55
C ASN A 51 2.62 8.70 1.40
N HIS A 52 2.91 8.39 0.14
CA HIS A 52 4.02 7.53 -0.21
C HIS A 52 5.37 8.24 -0.10
N SER A 53 6.36 7.57 0.51
CA SER A 53 7.78 7.86 0.31
C SER A 53 8.57 6.59 -0.03
N CYS A 54 9.55 6.70 -0.94
CA CYS A 54 10.50 5.62 -1.22
C CYS A 54 11.54 5.44 -0.09
N ASP A 55 11.66 6.43 0.80
CA ASP A 55 12.40 6.38 2.07
C ASP A 55 11.49 6.86 3.21
N PRO A 56 10.57 6.00 3.67
CA PRO A 56 9.53 6.38 4.62
C PRO A 56 10.07 6.48 6.06
N ASN A 57 9.24 7.05 6.94
CA ASN A 57 9.48 7.08 8.38
C ASN A 57 8.45 6.25 9.19
N CYS A 58 7.39 5.78 8.53
CA CYS A 58 6.39 4.90 9.11
C CYS A 58 6.26 3.58 8.33
N GLY A 59 5.67 2.60 9.00
CA GLY A 59 5.28 1.31 8.46
C GLY A 59 4.22 0.65 9.35
N PHE A 60 3.88 -0.61 9.08
CA PHE A 60 2.80 -1.31 9.78
C PHE A 60 3.35 -2.27 10.83
N ALA A 61 2.65 -2.36 11.96
CA ALA A 61 2.98 -3.29 13.03
C ALA A 61 2.76 -4.73 12.58
N SER A 62 3.54 -5.66 13.14
CA SER A 62 3.54 -7.05 12.66
C SER A 62 2.32 -7.87 13.03
N ASP A 63 1.60 -7.44 14.06
CA ASP A 63 0.45 -8.10 14.68
C ASP A 63 -0.89 -7.42 14.36
N ASP A 64 -0.83 -6.23 13.74
CA ASP A 64 -2.00 -5.45 13.33
C ASP A 64 -1.64 -4.54 12.14
N GLU A 65 -2.06 -4.93 10.94
CA GLU A 65 -1.82 -4.14 9.72
C GLU A 65 -2.60 -2.82 9.68
N PHE A 66 -3.50 -2.57 10.63
CA PHE A 66 -4.17 -1.28 10.80
C PHE A 66 -3.42 -0.35 11.76
N SER A 67 -2.40 -0.86 12.47
CA SER A 67 -1.57 -0.08 13.37
C SER A 67 -0.31 0.42 12.67
N VAL A 68 -0.17 1.74 12.57
CA VAL A 68 1.03 2.39 12.03
C VAL A 68 2.06 2.60 13.14
N MET A 69 3.31 2.29 12.86
CA MET A 69 4.46 2.51 13.75
C MET A 69 5.55 3.32 13.07
N ALA A 70 6.32 4.07 13.86
CA ALA A 70 7.54 4.70 13.40
C ALA A 70 8.65 3.66 13.21
N ILE A 71 9.41 3.74 12.11
CA ILE A 71 10.54 2.84 11.81
C ILE A 71 11.91 3.48 12.07
N ARG A 72 11.89 4.77 12.40
CA ARG A 72 13.01 5.59 12.88
C ARG A 72 12.47 6.78 13.67
N ASP A 73 13.36 7.55 14.30
CA ASP A 73 12.99 8.83 14.90
C ASP A 73 12.42 9.79 13.83
N ILE A 74 11.42 10.57 14.24
CA ILE A 74 10.66 11.49 13.39
C ILE A 74 10.76 12.89 14.00
N ASP A 75 11.24 13.84 13.20
CA ASP A 75 11.40 15.22 13.65
C ASP A 75 10.05 15.97 13.69
N VAL A 76 9.95 17.00 14.53
CA VAL A 76 8.76 17.85 14.59
C VAL A 76 8.56 18.56 13.24
N GLY A 77 7.39 18.35 12.64
CA GLY A 77 7.04 18.91 11.33
C GLY A 77 7.49 18.05 10.15
N GLU A 78 8.12 16.90 10.39
CA GLU A 78 8.38 15.91 9.34
C GLU A 78 7.05 15.23 8.94
N GLU A 79 6.81 15.08 7.64
CA GLU A 79 5.62 14.42 7.12
C GLU A 79 5.66 12.91 7.41
N LEU A 80 4.56 12.36 7.91
CA LEU A 80 4.42 10.93 8.13
C LEU A 80 4.13 10.22 6.79
N THR A 81 4.97 9.26 6.42
CA THR A 81 4.89 8.57 5.13
C THR A 81 5.19 7.09 5.29
N TYR A 82 4.62 6.27 4.41
CA TYR A 82 4.96 4.84 4.30
C TYR A 82 5.26 4.44 2.85
N HIS A 83 5.85 3.26 2.67
CA HIS A 83 6.07 2.72 1.34
C HIS A 83 4.81 1.99 0.86
N TYR A 84 4.12 2.44 -0.20
CA TYR A 84 2.84 1.83 -0.60
C TYR A 84 2.95 0.34 -0.95
N GLY A 85 4.10 -0.12 -1.45
CA GLY A 85 4.40 -1.56 -1.60
C GLY A 85 4.38 -2.39 -0.31
N CYS A 86 4.22 -1.77 0.86
CA CYS A 86 3.99 -2.46 2.13
C CYS A 86 2.56 -2.95 2.31
N LEU A 87 1.59 -2.41 1.56
CA LEU A 87 0.20 -2.89 1.54
C LEU A 87 -0.24 -3.39 0.16
N ASP A 88 0.31 -2.82 -0.91
CA ASP A 88 -0.14 -3.11 -2.28
C ASP A 88 0.86 -3.94 -3.07
N SER A 89 0.35 -4.76 -4.00
CA SER A 89 1.14 -5.51 -4.97
C SER A 89 0.81 -5.09 -6.41
N GLU A 90 1.43 -5.72 -7.41
CA GLU A 90 1.10 -5.53 -8.83
C GLU A 90 -0.36 -5.84 -9.17
N ALA A 91 -1.09 -6.51 -8.28
CA ALA A 91 -2.53 -6.72 -8.39
C ALA A 91 -3.35 -5.52 -7.86
N THR A 92 -2.74 -4.36 -7.56
CA THR A 92 -3.47 -3.13 -7.19
C THR A 92 -4.39 -2.64 -8.31
N LEU A 93 -5.36 -1.78 -8.00
CA LEU A 93 -6.26 -1.16 -8.98
C LEU A 93 -5.49 -0.42 -10.08
N PRO A 94 -6.07 -0.19 -11.28
CA PRO A 94 -5.39 0.49 -12.38
C PRO A 94 -5.09 1.95 -12.02
N ILE A 95 -3.92 2.19 -11.42
CA ILE A 95 -3.42 3.50 -11.03
C ILE A 95 -2.08 3.76 -11.71
N ASP A 96 -1.97 4.89 -12.40
CA ASP A 96 -0.69 5.37 -12.93
C ASP A 96 -0.04 6.29 -11.89
N PHE A 97 0.48 5.70 -10.81
CA PHE A 97 1.04 6.46 -9.69
C PHE A 97 2.46 6.94 -10.00
N ILE A 98 2.59 8.23 -10.28
CA ILE A 98 3.88 8.93 -10.43
C ILE A 98 4.34 9.45 -9.06
N CYS A 99 5.44 8.89 -8.56
CA CYS A 99 6.01 9.23 -7.27
C CYS A 99 6.70 10.60 -7.30
N LYS A 100 6.35 11.44 -6.32
CA LYS A 100 6.92 12.78 -6.13
C LYS A 100 7.52 12.98 -4.73
N CYS A 101 7.90 11.89 -4.05
CA CYS A 101 8.34 11.93 -2.65
C CYS A 101 9.64 12.71 -2.40
N GLY A 102 10.45 12.95 -3.44
CA GLY A 102 11.72 13.69 -3.30
C GLY A 102 12.87 12.92 -2.64
N ALA A 103 12.66 11.67 -2.23
CA ALA A 103 13.71 10.83 -1.66
C ALA A 103 14.84 10.57 -2.67
N LYS A 104 16.09 10.46 -2.19
CA LYS A 104 17.27 10.22 -3.05
C LYS A 104 17.19 8.90 -3.83
N ASN A 105 16.49 7.93 -3.28
CA ASN A 105 16.23 6.61 -3.86
C ASN A 105 14.85 6.52 -4.55
N CYS A 106 14.24 7.65 -4.91
CA CYS A 106 12.93 7.66 -5.55
C CYS A 106 12.94 6.86 -6.86
N VAL A 107 11.98 5.94 -7.01
CA VAL A 107 11.85 5.08 -8.20
C VAL A 107 11.04 5.74 -9.34
N GLY A 108 10.46 6.92 -9.10
CA GLY A 108 9.71 7.71 -10.07
C GLY A 108 8.30 7.19 -10.36
N LYS A 109 8.13 5.89 -10.57
CA LYS A 109 6.82 5.24 -10.76
C LYS A 109 6.75 3.95 -9.96
N LEU A 110 5.64 3.73 -9.26
CA LEU A 110 5.45 2.50 -8.48
C LEU A 110 4.92 1.40 -9.39
N ASN A 111 5.65 0.30 -9.47
CA ASN A 111 5.24 -0.92 -10.18
C ASN A 111 4.64 -1.98 -9.25
N TYR A 112 4.71 -1.74 -7.93
CA TYR A 112 4.13 -2.57 -6.87
C TYR A 112 4.62 -4.04 -6.82
N ASP A 113 5.70 -4.38 -7.53
CA ASP A 113 6.35 -5.70 -7.51
C ASP A 113 7.51 -5.80 -6.50
N PHE A 114 7.73 -4.76 -5.69
CA PHE A 114 8.83 -4.61 -4.73
C PHE A 114 9.01 -5.80 -3.77
N TRP A 115 7.91 -6.47 -3.43
CA TRP A 115 7.93 -7.65 -2.56
C TRP A 115 8.74 -8.82 -3.14
N ARG A 116 9.12 -8.78 -4.43
CA ARG A 116 10.02 -9.75 -5.07
C ARG A 116 11.51 -9.44 -4.89
N ASP A 117 11.87 -8.20 -4.54
CA ASP A 117 13.26 -7.76 -4.37
C ASP A 117 13.78 -8.16 -2.97
N PRO A 118 14.82 -9.02 -2.86
CA PRO A 118 15.38 -9.43 -1.57
C PRO A 118 15.88 -8.27 -0.70
N GLU A 119 16.45 -7.23 -1.29
CA GLU A 119 16.94 -6.06 -0.52
C GLU A 119 15.78 -5.23 0.02
N TRP A 120 14.70 -5.10 -0.77
CA TRP A 120 13.46 -4.47 -0.33
C TRP A 120 12.81 -5.28 0.80
N GLN A 121 12.71 -6.61 0.65
CA GLN A 121 12.18 -7.51 1.69
C GLN A 121 12.94 -7.32 3.01
N LYS A 122 14.28 -7.34 2.97
CA LYS A 122 15.11 -7.16 4.17
C LYS A 122 14.83 -5.83 4.89
N LYS A 123 14.55 -4.76 4.15
CA LYS A 123 14.27 -3.44 4.73
C LYS A 123 12.83 -3.32 5.25
N TYR A 124 11.85 -3.83 4.50
CA TYR A 124 10.45 -3.46 4.69
C TYR A 124 9.50 -4.60 5.04
N GLU A 125 9.87 -5.87 4.90
CA GLU A 125 8.98 -7.02 5.17
C GLU A 125 8.36 -6.96 6.58
N GLN A 126 9.16 -6.66 7.60
CA GLN A 126 8.67 -6.56 8.98
C GLN A 126 7.64 -5.43 9.18
N TYR A 127 7.71 -4.40 8.33
CA TYR A 127 6.88 -3.20 8.34
C TYR A 127 5.74 -3.22 7.32
N SER A 128 5.49 -4.37 6.70
CA SER A 128 4.42 -4.57 5.72
C SER A 128 3.16 -5.16 6.34
N GLY A 129 2.02 -4.96 5.70
CA GLY A 129 0.77 -5.65 6.03
C GLY A 129 0.87 -7.17 5.82
N ASP A 130 -0.10 -7.89 6.36
CA ASP A 130 -0.07 -9.36 6.38
C ASP A 130 -0.13 -9.94 4.99
N TYR A 131 -0.90 -9.32 4.10
CA TYR A 131 -0.99 -9.69 2.70
C TYR A 131 0.40 -9.75 2.02
N ILE A 132 1.20 -8.69 2.13
CA ILE A 132 2.51 -8.61 1.49
C ILE A 132 3.49 -9.60 2.13
N LYS A 133 3.47 -9.77 3.46
CA LYS A 133 4.26 -10.80 4.15
C LYS A 133 3.92 -12.21 3.65
N GLN A 134 2.64 -12.50 3.46
CA GLN A 134 2.19 -13.79 2.91
C GLN A 134 2.68 -14.00 1.48
N LYS A 135 2.68 -12.96 0.62
CA LYS A 135 3.26 -13.06 -0.74
C LYS A 135 4.76 -13.36 -0.70
N ILE A 136 5.52 -12.66 0.14
CA ILE A 136 6.96 -12.91 0.32
C ILE A 136 7.22 -14.35 0.79
N ARG A 137 6.45 -14.82 1.77
CA ARG A 137 6.54 -16.19 2.27
C ARG A 137 6.28 -17.22 1.17
N LYS A 138 5.19 -17.08 0.41
CA LYS A 138 4.85 -17.99 -0.70
C LYS A 138 5.96 -18.02 -1.76
N LEU A 139 6.50 -16.88 -2.15
CA LEU A 139 7.62 -16.80 -3.11
C LEU A 139 8.85 -17.56 -2.63
N ARG A 140 9.22 -17.42 -1.35
CA ARG A 140 10.36 -18.15 -0.77
C ARG A 140 10.09 -19.65 -0.72
N GLU A 141 8.86 -20.07 -0.39
CA GLU A 141 8.45 -21.48 -0.41
C GLU A 141 8.53 -22.09 -1.82
N GLU A 142 8.09 -21.35 -2.84
CA GLU A 142 8.18 -21.75 -4.25
C GLU A 142 9.63 -21.86 -4.74
N GLN A 143 10.49 -20.90 -4.38
CA GLN A 143 11.91 -20.91 -4.72
C GLN A 143 12.65 -22.09 -4.07
N ALA A 144 12.33 -22.41 -2.81
CA ALA A 144 12.91 -23.54 -2.10
C ALA A 144 12.50 -24.90 -2.69
N GLN A 145 11.29 -25.01 -3.24
CA GLN A 145 10.82 -26.23 -3.93
C GLN A 145 11.48 -26.44 -5.31
N GLN A 146 12.06 -25.38 -5.87
CA GLN A 146 12.75 -25.40 -7.17
C GLN A 146 14.28 -25.58 -7.05
N SER A 147 14.81 -25.64 -5.83
CA SER A 147 16.23 -25.82 -5.52
C SER A 147 16.55 -27.26 -5.09
#